data_AF-A0A552UXG5-F1
#
_entry.id   AF-A0A552UXG5-F1
#
_cell.length_a   1.000
_cell.length_b   1.000
_cell.length_c   1.000
_cell.angle_alpha   90.00
_cell.angle_beta   90.00
_cell.angle_gamma   90.00
#
_symmetry.space_group_name_H-M   'P 1'
#
loop_
_entity.id
_entity.type
_entity.pdbx_description
1 polymer ?
#
loop_
_entity_poly.entity_id
_entity_poly.type
_entity_poly.pdbx_seq_one_letter_code
_entity_poly.pdbx_strand_id
1 'polypeptide(L)' 'MKNLTELFANLRRLDLKSFEVQDSLYRISDWLSDEEHKETDEYVQNQLDFLFTLIKKAEENNKIFSTVQEYNIKN' A
#
# COMPACT_ATOMS: atom_id res chain seq x y z
N MET A 1 -15.89 -2.92 -3.13
CA MET A 1 -14.71 -3.70 -3.53
C MET A 1 -13.55 -2.74 -3.67
N LYS A 2 -12.38 -3.07 -3.12
CA LYS A 2 -11.19 -2.22 -3.17
C LYS A 2 -10.44 -2.46 -4.47
N ASN A 3 -9.75 -1.43 -4.97
CA ASN A 3 -8.98 -1.55 -6.20
C ASN A 3 -7.60 -0.86 -6.11
N LEU A 4 -6.69 -1.30 -6.97
CA LEU A 4 -5.30 -0.88 -7.09
C LEU A 4 -5.20 0.57 -7.54
N THR A 5 -6.11 1.05 -8.39
CA THR A 5 -6.13 2.46 -8.81
C THR A 5 -6.34 3.39 -7.61
N GLU A 6 -7.29 3.05 -6.74
CA GLU A 6 -7.59 3.80 -5.52
C GLU A 6 -6.46 3.64 -4.47
N LEU A 7 -5.85 2.46 -4.37
CA LEU A 7 -4.65 2.25 -3.55
C LEU A 7 -3.52 3.18 -4.00
N PHE A 8 -3.22 3.22 -5.30
CA PHE A 8 -2.15 4.03 -5.86
C PHE A 8 -2.39 5.53 -5.65
N ALA A 9 -3.63 6.00 -5.78
CA ALA A 9 -4.01 7.37 -5.46
C ALA A 9 -3.74 7.75 -3.99
N ASN A 10 -3.68 6.75 -3.10
CA ASN A 10 -3.51 6.93 -1.65
C ASN A 10 -2.16 6.43 -1.11
N LEU A 11 -1.18 6.07 -1.96
CA LEU A 11 0.14 5.58 -1.50
C LEU A 11 0.83 6.52 -0.50
N ARG A 12 0.66 7.84 -0.64
CA ARG A 12 1.20 8.84 0.29
C ARG A 12 0.67 8.72 1.74
N ARG A 13 -0.39 7.95 1.95
CA ARG A 13 -0.98 7.66 3.27
C ARG A 13 -0.46 6.35 3.87
N LEU A 14 0.42 5.64 3.18
CA LEU A 14 1.05 4.41 3.66
C LEU A 14 2.52 4.63 4.00
N ASP A 15 2.98 4.01 5.09
CA ASP A 15 4.40 3.96 5.41
C ASP A 15 5.08 2.91 4.53
N LEU A 16 5.64 3.33 3.40
CA LEU A 16 6.32 2.41 2.49
C LEU A 16 7.63 1.83 3.06
N LYS A 17 8.07 2.27 4.25
CA LYS A 17 9.18 1.65 5.00
C LYS A 17 8.70 0.59 5.99
N SER A 18 7.39 0.50 6.26
CA SER A 18 6.83 -0.53 7.12
C SER A 18 6.91 -1.90 6.46
N PHE A 19 7.44 -2.88 7.20
CA PHE A 19 7.52 -4.26 6.75
C PHE A 19 6.13 -4.81 6.37
N GLU A 20 5.10 -4.54 7.16
CA GLU A 20 3.74 -5.06 6.89
C GLU A 20 3.15 -4.47 5.61
N VAL A 21 3.43 -3.20 5.33
CA VAL A 21 2.99 -2.55 4.08
C VAL A 21 3.74 -3.15 2.89
N GLN A 22 5.05 -3.32 3.00
CA GLN A 22 5.87 -3.94 1.96
C GLN A 22 5.47 -5.39 1.69
N ASP A 23 5.26 -6.20 2.73
CA ASP A 23 4.83 -7.59 2.62
C ASP A 23 3.47 -7.70 1.93
N SER A 24 2.50 -6.86 2.30
CA SER A 24 1.17 -6.88 1.67
C SER A 24 1.22 -6.47 0.19
N LEU A 25 2.00 -5.42 -0.15
CA LEU A 25 2.21 -5.02 -1.54
C LEU A 25 2.94 -6.10 -2.36
N TYR A 26 3.93 -6.77 -1.76
CA TYR A 26 4.63 -7.90 -2.37
C TYR A 26 3.66 -9.05 -2.65
N ARG A 27 2.84 -9.47 -1.69
CA ARG A 27 1.84 -10.54 -1.86
C ARG A 27 0.84 -10.25 -2.98
N ILE A 28 0.38 -9.00 -3.08
CA ILE A 28 -0.50 -8.57 -4.18
C ILE A 28 0.25 -8.72 -5.52
N SER A 29 1.48 -8.23 -5.61
CA SER A 29 2.27 -8.29 -6.83
C SER A 29 2.63 -9.72 -7.24
N ASP A 30 2.94 -10.58 -6.28
CA ASP A 30 3.27 -11.99 -6.47
C ASP A 30 2.04 -12.75 -6.99
N TRP A 31 0.89 -12.56 -6.34
CA TRP A 31 -0.36 -13.20 -6.74
C TRP A 31 -0.80 -12.78 -8.15
N LEU A 32 -0.72 -11.48 -8.46
CA LEU A 32 -1.14 -10.95 -9.77
C LEU A 32 -0.10 -11.16 -10.88
N SER A 33 1.02 -11.83 -10.59
CA SER A 33 1.98 -12.22 -11.62
C SER A 33 1.51 -13.42 -12.45
N ASP A 34 0.54 -14.17 -11.94
CA ASP A 34 -0.16 -15.25 -12.67
C ASP A 34 -1.35 -14.66 -13.45
N GLU A 35 -1.44 -14.98 -14.75
CA GLU A 35 -2.49 -14.47 -15.65
C GLU A 35 -3.90 -15.01 -15.30
N GLU A 36 -4.01 -16.11 -14.55
CA GLU A 36 -5.29 -16.64 -14.09
C GLU A 36 -5.85 -15.85 -12.89
N HIS A 37 -4.98 -15.19 -12.14
CA HIS A 37 -5.33 -14.45 -10.93
C HIS A 37 -5.77 -13.02 -11.23
N LYS A 38 -6.70 -12.53 -10.40
CA LYS A 38 -7.35 -11.23 -10.62
C LYS A 38 -7.35 -10.39 -9.36
N GLU A 39 -7.44 -9.09 -9.55
CA GLU A 39 -7.64 -8.12 -8.46
C GLU A 39 -8.88 -8.45 -7.61
N THR A 40 -9.89 -9.07 -8.21
CA THR A 40 -11.13 -9.47 -7.55
C THR A 40 -11.00 -10.71 -6.67
N ASP A 41 -9.86 -11.42 -6.73
CA ASP A 41 -9.63 -12.61 -5.93
C ASP A 41 -9.66 -12.26 -4.45
N GLU A 42 -10.27 -13.13 -3.64
CA GLU A 42 -10.41 -12.92 -2.19
C GLU A 42 -9.05 -12.68 -1.51
N TYR A 43 -8.01 -13.39 -1.96
CA TYR A 43 -6.65 -13.19 -1.47
C TYR A 43 -6.18 -11.74 -1.65
N VAL A 44 -6.35 -11.18 -2.85
CA VAL A 44 -5.96 -9.79 -3.16
C VAL A 44 -6.84 -8.80 -2.41
N GLN A 45 -8.15 -9.04 -2.34
CA GLN A 45 -9.08 -8.17 -1.61
C GLN A 45 -8.74 -8.11 -0.11
N ASN A 46 -8.34 -9.22 0.51
CA ASN A 46 -7.90 -9.24 1.90
C ASN A 46 -6.64 -8.38 2.13
N GLN A 47 -5.68 -8.41 1.20
CA GLN A 47 -4.50 -7.54 1.26
C GLN A 47 -4.86 -6.07 1.05
N LEU A 48 -5.76 -5.77 0.10
CA LEU A 48 -6.24 -4.42 -0.13
C LEU A 48 -6.98 -3.88 1.10
N ASP A 49 -7.85 -4.66 1.74
CA ASP A 49 -8.58 -4.25 2.94
C ASP A 49 -7.65 -3.90 4.11
N PHE A 50 -6.56 -4.67 4.27
CA PHE A 50 -5.50 -4.33 5.21
C PHE A 50 -4.88 -2.94 4.90
N LEU A 51 -4.45 -2.72 3.66
CA LEU A 51 -3.84 -1.46 3.23
C LEU A 51 -4.82 -0.28 3.35
N PHE A 52 -6.09 -0.46 2.98
CA PHE A 52 -7.12 0.57 3.13
C PHE A 52 -7.46 0.88 4.58
N THR A 53 -7.34 -0.09 5.48
CA THR A 53 -7.46 0.16 6.92
C THR A 53 -6.33 1.08 7.41
N LEU A 54 -5.11 0.89 6.91
CA LEU A 54 -3.99 1.78 7.23
C LEU A 54 -4.16 3.19 6.63
N ILE A 55 -4.64 3.27 5.38
CA ILE A 55 -4.96 4.54 4.73
C ILE A 55 -6.00 5.31 5.56
N LYS A 56 -7.10 4.66 5.94
CA LYS A 56 -8.16 5.28 6.75
C LYS A 56 -7.62 5.81 8.07
N LYS A 57 -6.80 5.03 8.78
CA LYS A 57 -6.14 5.47 10.01
C LYS A 57 -5.24 6.68 9.76
N ALA A 58 -4.47 6.69 8.67
CA ALA A 58 -3.63 7.83 8.33
C ALA A 58 -4.46 9.08 7.99
N GLU A 59 -5.58 8.94 7.28
CA GLU A 59 -6.51 10.02 6.99
C GLU A 59 -7.14 10.62 8.26
N GLU A 60 -7.65 9.77 9.15
CA GLU A 60 -8.23 10.19 10.44
C GLU A 60 -7.23 10.96 11.30
N ASN A 61 -5.93 10.66 11.17
CA ASN A 61 -4.85 11.32 11.88
C ASN A 61 -4.13 12.40 11.03
N ASN A 62 -4.64 12.74 9.85
CA ASN A 62 -4.00 13.66 8.88
C ASN A 62 -2.52 13.35 8.56
N LYS A 63 -2.11 12.08 8.68
CA LYS A 63 -0.74 11.63 8.47
C LYS A 63 -0.43 11.47 6.98
N ILE A 64 0.73 11.96 6.56
CA ILE A 64 1.31 11.75 5.22
C ILE A 64 2.71 11.20 5.41
N PHE A 65 3.07 10.20 4.61
CA PHE A 65 4.40 9.62 4.58
C PHE A 65 5.16 10.16 3.37
N SER A 66 6.35 10.68 3.64
CA SER A 66 7.30 11.12 2.62
C SER A 66 8.20 9.95 2.22
N THR A 67 8.31 9.70 0.92
CA THR A 67 9.28 8.75 0.35
C THR A 67 10.64 9.39 0.10
N VAL A 68 10.77 10.71 0.32
CA VAL A 68 12.03 11.43 0.10
C VAL A 68 13.04 10.90 1.12
N GLN A 69 14.10 10.27 0.63
CA GLN A 69 15.32 10.10 1.42
C GLN A 69 15.72 11.50 1.87
N GLU A 70 15.73 11.76 3.18
CA GLU A 70 16.45 12.90 3.74
C GLU A 70 17.92 12.69 3.36
N TYR A 71 18.31 13.21 2.20
CA TYR A 71 19.71 13.48 1.93
C TYR A 71 20.11 14.50 2.98
N ASN A 72 20.76 14.03 4.03
CA ASN A 72 21.50 14.86 4.95
C ASN A 72 22.57 15.58 4.13
N ILE A 73 22.21 16.74 3.56
CA ILE A 73 23.18 17.70 3.06
C ILE A 73 23.85 18.25 4.31
N LYS A 74 24.89 17.55 4.77
CA LYS A 74 25.84 18.13 5.71
C LYS A 74 26.61 19.20 4.93
N ASN A 75 26.24 20.46 5.22
CA ASN A 75 26.92 21.74 5.00
C ASN A 75 27.92 21.83 3.85
#